data_AF-A0AAD8JIW2-F1
#
_entry.id   AF-A0AAD8JIW2-F1
#
_cell.length_a   1.000
_cell.length_b   1.000
_cell.length_c   1.000
_cell.angle_alpha   90.00
_cell.angle_beta   90.00
_cell.angle_gamma   90.00
#
_symmetry.space_group_name_H-M   'P 1'
#
loop_
_entity.id
_entity.type
_entity.pdbx_description
1 polymer ?
#
loop_
_entity_poly.entity_id
_entity_poly.type
_entity_poly.pdbx_seq_one_letter_code
_entity_poly.pdbx_strand_id
1 'polypeptide(L)'
;MDHILLPVARVFKPDIVLVSAGFDAAKDDPIGDCVVTAEGFADMLKKLRELAGGKVVLVLEGGYGPDYLADCVLACVEVLTQAKESKTSHGCPHGETYDLIKLVRETLSPHWPVLKTPVLAWEADEEQLDNAAEAVTRIFGRLDDLITEFATKLMKEFRLLGESLVESLKAGSKPGSGGSSV
;
A
#
# COMPACT_ATOMS: atom_id res chain seq x y z
N MET A 1 -13.32 5.80 8.75
CA MET A 1 -14.76 6.04 9.00
C MET A 1 -15.24 5.44 10.32
N ASP A 2 -15.06 4.14 10.53
CA ASP A 2 -15.76 3.38 11.59
C ASP A 2 -15.28 3.66 13.01
N HIS A 3 -14.03 4.09 13.16
CA HIS A 3 -13.41 4.28 14.48
C HIS A 3 -13.54 5.71 15.03
N ILE A 4 -13.97 6.70 14.26
CA ILE A 4 -14.06 8.09 14.76
C ILE A 4 -15.35 8.72 14.27
N LEU A 5 -15.46 8.92 12.95
CA LEU A 5 -16.54 9.70 12.35
C LEU A 5 -17.92 9.08 12.60
N LEU A 6 -18.12 7.80 12.28
CA LEU A 6 -19.45 7.18 12.42
C LEU A 6 -19.92 7.05 13.87
N PRO A 7 -19.09 6.65 14.85
CA PRO A 7 -19.48 6.67 16.26
C PRO A 7 -19.95 8.05 16.73
N VAL A 8 -19.21 9.09 16.36
CA VAL A 8 -19.57 10.49 16.68
C VAL A 8 -20.85 10.89 15.99
N ALA A 9 -20.96 10.69 14.68
CA ALA A 9 -22.11 11.10 13.88
C ALA A 9 -23.41 10.39 14.32
N ARG A 10 -23.34 9.11 14.70
CA ARG A 10 -24.49 8.35 15.22
C ARG A 10 -25.00 8.89 16.56
N VAL A 11 -24.10 9.39 17.42
CA VAL A 11 -24.50 10.04 18.68
C VAL A 11 -25.00 11.46 18.43
N PHE A 12 -24.39 12.18 17.49
CA PHE A 12 -24.81 13.52 17.09
C PHE A 12 -26.22 13.52 16.47
N LYS A 13 -26.59 12.45 15.75
CA LYS A 13 -27.91 12.26 15.10
C LYS A 13 -28.28 13.43 14.18
N PRO A 14 -27.52 13.66 13.09
CA PRO A 14 -27.80 14.76 12.19
C PRO A 14 -29.14 14.59 11.47
N ASP A 15 -29.83 15.71 11.23
CA ASP A 15 -31.02 15.77 10.38
C ASP A 15 -30.70 15.81 8.87
N ILE A 16 -29.48 16.24 8.53
CA ILE A 16 -28.93 16.30 7.17
C ILE A 16 -27.40 16.16 7.24
N VAL A 17 -26.80 15.52 6.25
CA VAL A 17 -25.34 15.44 6.09
C VAL A 17 -24.93 16.28 4.88
N LEU A 18 -24.09 17.28 5.10
CA LEU A 18 -23.45 18.05 4.04
C LEU A 18 -21.99 17.62 3.95
N VAL A 19 -21.57 17.17 2.77
CA VAL A 19 -20.20 16.73 2.51
C VAL A 19 -19.53 17.75 1.58
N SER A 20 -18.52 18.44 2.11
CA SER A 20 -17.55 19.18 1.29
C SER A 20 -16.68 18.12 0.60
N ALA A 21 -17.02 17.81 -0.65
CA ALA A 21 -16.56 16.65 -1.38
C ALA A 21 -15.37 17.01 -2.28
N GLY A 22 -14.19 17.11 -1.67
CA GLY A 22 -12.92 17.13 -2.38
C GLY A 22 -12.47 15.71 -2.76
N PHE A 23 -12.03 15.54 -4.01
CA PHE A 23 -11.49 14.28 -4.54
C PHE A 23 -9.97 14.33 -4.70
N ASP A 24 -9.29 15.25 -4.01
CA ASP A 24 -7.84 15.37 -4.04
C ASP A 24 -7.10 14.26 -3.28
N ALA A 25 -7.80 13.48 -2.45
CA ALA A 25 -7.24 12.26 -1.87
C ALA A 25 -7.17 11.05 -2.85
N ALA A 26 -7.55 11.22 -4.11
CA ALA A 26 -7.56 10.15 -5.10
C ALA A 26 -6.15 9.69 -5.49
N LYS A 27 -6.01 8.40 -5.86
CA LYS A 27 -4.73 7.74 -6.22
C LYS A 27 -3.89 8.44 -7.29
N ASP A 28 -4.52 9.21 -8.17
CA ASP A 28 -3.85 9.87 -9.29
C ASP A 28 -3.97 11.41 -9.21
N ASP A 29 -4.36 11.95 -8.04
CA ASP A 29 -4.39 13.39 -7.84
C ASP A 29 -2.96 13.97 -7.77
N PRO A 30 -2.68 15.05 -8.52
CA PRO A 30 -1.33 15.61 -8.58
C PRO A 30 -0.89 16.35 -7.31
N ILE A 31 -1.78 16.56 -6.34
CA ILE A 31 -1.53 17.39 -5.14
C ILE A 31 -1.69 16.58 -3.85
N GLY A 32 -2.73 15.76 -3.72
CA GLY A 32 -3.11 15.20 -2.41
C GLY A 32 -2.28 14.01 -1.91
N ASP A 33 -1.43 13.41 -2.76
CA ASP A 33 -0.46 12.34 -2.40
C ASP A 33 -1.09 11.18 -1.58
N CYS A 34 -2.34 10.86 -1.89
CA CYS A 34 -3.13 9.80 -1.29
C CYS A 34 -3.46 8.72 -2.31
N VAL A 35 -4.02 7.60 -1.86
CA VAL A 35 -4.28 6.43 -2.72
C VAL A 35 -5.73 5.95 -2.66
N VAL A 36 -6.68 6.86 -2.41
CA VAL A 36 -8.11 6.50 -2.36
C VAL A 36 -8.61 6.23 -3.77
N THR A 37 -9.30 5.10 -3.98
CA THR A 37 -9.94 4.79 -5.27
C THR A 37 -11.34 5.37 -5.35
N ALA A 38 -11.92 5.44 -6.55
CA ALA A 38 -13.31 5.82 -6.75
C ALA A 38 -14.27 4.96 -5.90
N GLU A 39 -14.02 3.65 -5.80
CA GLU A 39 -14.77 2.75 -4.93
C GLU A 39 -14.62 3.09 -3.45
N GLY A 40 -13.42 3.52 -3.02
CA GLY A 40 -13.18 3.98 -1.66
C GLY A 40 -14.05 5.18 -1.28
N PHE A 41 -14.16 6.17 -2.17
CA PHE A 41 -15.09 7.30 -1.99
C PHE A 41 -16.55 6.85 -1.96
N ALA A 42 -16.94 5.93 -2.84
CA ALA A 42 -18.29 5.36 -2.86
C ALA A 42 -18.62 4.64 -1.53
N ASP A 43 -17.70 3.84 -0.99
CA ASP A 43 -17.89 3.12 0.27
C ASP A 43 -18.01 4.07 1.47
N MET A 44 -17.19 5.14 1.49
CA MET A 44 -17.33 6.21 2.47
C MET A 44 -18.72 6.86 2.42
N LEU A 45 -19.22 7.14 1.21
CA LEU A 45 -20.54 7.75 1.04
C LEU A 45 -21.68 6.81 1.46
N LYS A 46 -21.61 5.51 1.16
CA LYS A 46 -22.63 4.54 1.61
C LYS A 46 -22.79 4.58 3.13
N LYS A 47 -21.67 4.58 3.87
CA LYS A 47 -21.68 4.65 5.33
C LYS A 47 -22.33 5.96 5.83
N LEU A 48 -22.12 7.07 5.12
CA LEU A 48 -22.78 8.34 5.46
C LEU A 48 -24.28 8.34 5.14
N ARG A 49 -24.73 7.63 4.10
CA ARG A 49 -26.16 7.49 3.77
C ARG A 49 -26.97 6.74 4.82
N GLU A 50 -26.33 5.93 5.66
CA GLU A 50 -26.99 5.32 6.83
C GLU A 50 -27.43 6.36 7.88
N LEU A 51 -26.87 7.57 7.81
CA LEU A 51 -27.20 8.68 8.70
C LEU A 51 -28.32 9.55 8.11
N ALA A 52 -28.98 10.34 8.95
CA ALA A 52 -29.99 11.32 8.54
C ALA A 52 -31.10 10.74 7.63
N GLY A 53 -31.39 9.43 7.70
CA GLY A 53 -32.33 8.77 6.79
C GLY A 53 -31.95 8.90 5.30
N GLY A 54 -30.66 8.99 4.98
CA GLY A 54 -30.16 9.14 3.61
C GLY A 54 -30.17 10.57 3.06
N LYS A 55 -30.53 11.58 3.87
CA LYS A 55 -30.46 13.00 3.50
C LYS A 55 -29.00 13.48 3.47
N VAL A 56 -28.31 13.17 2.38
CA VAL A 56 -26.91 13.52 2.14
C VAL A 56 -26.81 14.41 0.91
N VAL A 57 -26.05 15.50 1.01
CA VAL A 57 -25.72 16.40 -0.10
C VAL A 57 -24.21 16.46 -0.24
N LEU A 58 -23.70 16.25 -1.45
CA LEU A 58 -22.30 16.46 -1.79
C LEU A 58 -22.17 17.82 -2.48
N VAL A 59 -21.18 18.60 -2.04
CA VAL A 59 -20.78 19.86 -2.67
C VAL A 59 -19.37 19.62 -3.21
N LEU A 60 -19.20 19.62 -4.53
CA LEU A 60 -17.90 19.38 -5.16
C LEU A 60 -16.92 20.51 -4.80
N GLU A 61 -15.70 20.14 -4.40
CA GLU A 61 -14.63 21.06 -4.02
C GLU A 61 -13.37 20.80 -4.86
N GLY A 62 -12.28 20.30 -4.23
CA GLY A 62 -11.03 19.95 -4.89
C GLY A 62 -11.08 18.63 -5.68
N GLY A 63 -9.95 18.33 -6.33
CA GLY A 63 -9.81 17.24 -7.30
C GLY A 63 -9.22 17.80 -8.60
N TYR A 64 -7.91 17.66 -8.76
CA TYR A 64 -7.13 18.47 -9.71
C TYR A 64 -6.74 17.75 -11.01
N GLY A 65 -7.24 16.55 -11.24
CA GLY A 65 -7.02 15.75 -12.43
C GLY A 65 -8.36 15.22 -12.95
N PRO A 66 -8.70 15.58 -14.18
CA PRO A 66 -10.07 15.47 -14.69
C PRO A 66 -10.53 14.02 -14.88
N ASP A 67 -9.62 13.12 -15.26
CA ASP A 67 -9.96 11.73 -15.58
C ASP A 67 -10.42 10.97 -14.32
N TYR A 68 -9.62 10.96 -13.25
CA TYR A 68 -10.03 10.30 -12.00
C TYR A 68 -11.12 11.06 -11.25
N LEU A 69 -11.20 12.40 -11.39
CA LEU A 69 -12.27 13.18 -10.78
C LEU A 69 -13.62 12.72 -11.33
N ALA A 70 -13.73 12.53 -12.65
CA ALA A 70 -14.95 12.03 -13.27
C ALA A 70 -15.34 10.65 -12.73
N ASP A 71 -14.37 9.74 -12.58
CA ASP A 71 -14.61 8.40 -12.03
C ASP A 71 -15.08 8.44 -10.57
N CYS A 72 -14.45 9.26 -9.72
CA CYS A 72 -14.82 9.40 -8.32
C CYS A 72 -16.22 10.02 -8.16
N VAL A 73 -16.53 11.07 -8.93
CA VAL A 73 -17.85 11.70 -8.94
C VAL A 73 -18.91 10.71 -9.42
N LEU A 74 -18.64 9.97 -10.51
CA LEU A 74 -19.55 8.96 -11.04
C LEU A 74 -19.85 7.89 -9.98
N ALA A 75 -18.83 7.37 -9.31
CA ALA A 75 -18.99 6.36 -8.26
C ALA A 75 -19.84 6.87 -7.08
N CYS A 76 -19.67 8.12 -6.66
CA CYS A 76 -20.53 8.74 -5.65
C CYS A 76 -21.97 8.94 -6.14
N VAL A 77 -22.17 9.37 -7.39
CA VAL A 77 -23.51 9.53 -7.99
C VAL A 77 -24.23 8.19 -8.10
N GLU A 78 -23.55 7.12 -8.49
CA GLU A 78 -24.12 5.76 -8.50
C GLU A 78 -24.63 5.33 -7.11
N VAL A 79 -23.90 5.70 -6.05
CA VAL A 79 -24.33 5.46 -4.66
C VAL A 79 -25.55 6.31 -4.28
N LEU A 80 -25.63 7.57 -4.73
CA LEU A 80 -26.78 8.45 -4.46
C LEU A 80 -28.05 7.97 -5.17
N THR A 81 -27.90 7.54 -6.43
CA THR A 81 -29.02 7.06 -7.26
C THR A 81 -29.39 5.61 -6.98
N GLN A 82 -28.57 4.88 -6.21
CA GLN A 82 -28.73 3.44 -5.94
C GLN A 82 -28.66 2.60 -7.22
N ALA A 83 -27.96 3.09 -8.25
CA ALA A 83 -27.84 2.43 -9.55
C ALA A 83 -26.92 1.20 -9.51
N LYS A 84 -26.05 1.10 -8.51
CA LYS A 84 -25.05 0.03 -8.40
C LYS A 84 -24.73 -0.30 -6.95
N GLU A 85 -24.79 -1.59 -6.60
CA GLU A 85 -24.16 -2.09 -5.38
C GLU A 85 -22.68 -2.33 -5.66
N SER A 86 -21.79 -1.49 -5.12
CA SER A 86 -20.36 -1.84 -5.10
C SER A 86 -20.04 -2.70 -3.87
N LYS A 87 -19.17 -3.69 -4.05
CA LYS A 87 -18.65 -4.50 -2.94
C LYS A 87 -17.75 -3.61 -2.09
N THR A 88 -17.96 -3.63 -0.78
CA THR A 88 -17.08 -2.95 0.17
C THR A 88 -15.75 -3.69 0.26
N SER A 89 -14.64 -3.03 -0.05
CA SER A 89 -13.32 -3.57 0.24
C SER A 89 -12.97 -3.32 1.70
N HIS A 90 -12.57 -4.36 2.43
CA HIS A 90 -12.03 -4.25 3.78
C HIS A 90 -10.50 -4.35 3.70
N GLY A 91 -9.80 -3.47 4.40
CA GLY A 91 -8.34 -3.50 4.45
C GLY A 91 -7.84 -2.96 5.78
N CYS A 92 -6.77 -3.54 6.30
CA CYS A 92 -6.10 -3.06 7.51
C CYS A 92 -5.49 -1.68 7.30
N PRO A 93 -5.78 -0.70 8.17
CA PRO A 93 -5.04 0.55 8.16
C PRO A 93 -3.56 0.30 8.46
N HIS A 94 -2.69 1.12 7.90
CA HIS A 94 -1.28 1.09 8.25
C HIS A 94 -1.09 1.33 9.77
N GLY A 95 -0.04 0.78 10.36
CA GLY A 95 0.20 0.89 11.81
C GLY A 95 0.22 2.33 12.30
N GLU A 96 0.85 3.23 11.54
CA GLU A 96 0.88 4.68 11.83
C GLU A 96 -0.52 5.32 11.78
N THR A 97 -1.36 4.91 10.82
CA THR A 97 -2.77 5.35 10.74
C THR A 97 -3.54 4.89 11.98
N TYR A 98 -3.28 3.67 12.46
CA TYR A 98 -3.93 3.14 13.65
C TYR A 98 -3.53 3.89 14.92
N ASP A 99 -2.26 4.25 15.07
CA ASP A 99 -1.79 5.05 16.20
C ASP A 99 -2.36 6.48 16.17
N LEU A 100 -2.46 7.08 14.99
CA LEU A 100 -3.16 8.36 14.82
C LEU A 100 -4.64 8.27 15.20
N ILE A 101 -5.32 7.17 14.83
CA ILE A 101 -6.72 6.95 15.23
C ILE A 101 -6.85 6.90 16.76
N LYS A 102 -5.94 6.21 17.47
CA LYS A 102 -5.94 6.18 18.94
C LYS A 102 -5.76 7.58 19.53
N LEU A 103 -4.78 8.34 19.03
CA LEU A 103 -4.49 9.69 19.49
C LEU A 103 -5.70 10.62 19.30
N VAL A 104 -6.36 10.58 18.13
CA VAL A 104 -7.56 11.38 17.87
C VAL A 104 -8.71 10.97 18.78
N ARG A 105 -8.91 9.67 19.02
CA ARG A 105 -9.95 9.19 19.94
C ARG A 105 -9.70 9.68 21.36
N GLU A 106 -8.48 9.57 21.85
CA GLU A 106 -8.11 10.05 23.19
C GLU A 106 -8.37 11.55 23.32
N THR A 107 -7.90 12.33 22.33
CA THR A 107 -8.05 13.79 22.27
C THR A 107 -9.52 14.23 22.24
N LEU A 108 -10.37 13.54 21.48
CA LEU A 108 -11.78 13.89 21.32
C LEU A 108 -12.70 13.27 22.38
N SER A 109 -12.23 12.29 23.15
CA SER A 109 -13.01 11.58 24.16
C SER A 109 -13.63 12.44 25.29
N PRO A 110 -13.06 13.60 25.68
CA PRO A 110 -13.71 14.51 26.63
C PRO A 110 -15.02 15.10 26.09
N HIS A 111 -15.10 15.29 24.77
CA HIS A 111 -16.26 15.87 24.08
C HIS A 111 -17.22 14.79 23.55
N TRP A 112 -16.69 13.62 23.22
CA TRP A 112 -17.44 12.51 22.63
C TRP A 112 -17.21 11.22 23.43
N PRO A 113 -18.02 10.96 24.49
CA PRO A 113 -17.84 9.80 25.36
C PRO A 113 -17.84 8.45 24.64
N VAL A 114 -18.51 8.34 23.49
CA VAL A 114 -18.52 7.14 22.62
C VAL A 114 -17.12 6.76 22.13
N LEU A 115 -16.15 7.68 22.17
CA LEU A 115 -14.76 7.44 21.78
C LEU A 115 -13.90 6.87 22.93
N LYS A 116 -14.41 6.78 24.16
CA LYS A 116 -13.68 6.20 25.31
C LYS A 116 -13.54 4.68 25.23
N THR A 117 -14.44 4.01 24.50
CA THR A 117 -14.38 2.57 24.32
C THR A 117 -13.08 2.21 23.60
N PRO A 118 -12.31 1.20 24.03
CA PRO A 118 -11.13 0.78 23.29
C PRO A 118 -11.50 0.36 21.87
N VAL A 119 -10.67 0.69 20.89
CA VAL A 119 -10.75 0.04 19.58
C VAL A 119 -10.27 -1.38 19.81
N LEU A 120 -11.12 -2.38 19.56
CA LEU A 120 -10.66 -3.77 19.52
C LEU A 120 -9.49 -3.83 18.54
N ALA A 121 -8.39 -4.47 18.93
CA ALA A 121 -7.22 -4.62 18.07
C ALA A 121 -7.70 -5.07 16.69
N TRP A 122 -7.17 -4.46 15.63
CA TRP A 122 -7.47 -4.89 14.28
C TRP A 122 -7.12 -6.38 14.19
N GLU A 123 -8.13 -7.23 14.11
CA GLU A 123 -7.92 -8.64 13.78
C GLU A 123 -7.36 -8.60 12.35
N ALA A 124 -6.05 -8.81 12.21
CA ALA A 124 -5.46 -8.96 10.90
C ALA A 124 -6.25 -10.04 10.18
N ASP A 125 -6.81 -9.72 9.01
CA ASP A 125 -7.52 -10.71 8.22
C ASP A 125 -6.54 -11.87 7.96
N GLU A 126 -6.98 -13.13 8.12
CA GLU A 126 -6.12 -14.29 7.88
C GLU A 126 -5.48 -14.23 6.48
N GLU A 127 -6.24 -13.71 5.50
CA GLU A 127 -5.79 -13.46 4.14
C GLU A 127 -4.64 -12.44 4.05
N GLN A 128 -4.59 -11.43 4.93
CA GLN A 128 -3.49 -10.46 4.96
C GLN A 128 -2.21 -11.06 5.57
N LEU A 129 -2.36 -11.94 6.57
CA LEU A 129 -1.24 -12.66 7.15
C LEU A 129 -0.64 -13.64 6.12
N ASP A 130 -1.48 -14.33 5.36
CA ASP A 130 -1.05 -15.24 4.29
C ASP A 130 -0.34 -14.47 3.16
N ASN A 131 -0.91 -13.36 2.70
CA ASN A 131 -0.28 -12.51 1.68
C ASN A 131 1.06 -11.93 2.13
N ALA A 132 1.17 -11.52 3.41
CA ALA A 132 2.43 -11.05 3.97
C ALA A 132 3.47 -12.18 4.06
N ALA A 133 3.06 -13.37 4.49
CA ALA A 133 3.93 -14.55 4.54
C ALA A 133 4.44 -14.92 3.13
N GLU A 134 3.56 -14.93 2.13
CA GLU A 134 3.91 -15.25 0.75
C GLU A 134 4.86 -14.20 0.14
N ALA A 135 4.63 -12.91 0.42
CA ALA A 135 5.54 -11.83 0.02
C ALA A 135 6.93 -11.97 0.65
N VAL A 136 6.99 -12.31 1.94
CA VAL A 136 8.25 -12.58 2.66
C VAL A 136 8.99 -13.76 2.05
N THR A 137 8.29 -14.89 1.81
CA THR A 137 8.87 -16.07 1.14
C THR A 137 9.42 -15.72 -0.24
N ARG A 138 8.71 -14.89 -1.02
CA ARG A 138 9.16 -14.44 -2.34
C ARG A 138 10.41 -13.56 -2.28
N ILE A 139 10.52 -12.68 -1.28
CA ILE A 139 11.70 -11.84 -1.08
C ILE A 139 12.92 -12.71 -0.74
N PHE A 140 12.78 -13.65 0.19
CA PHE A 140 13.87 -14.57 0.53
C PHE A 140 14.31 -15.42 -0.66
N GLY A 141 13.36 -15.98 -1.44
CA GLY A 141 13.70 -16.73 -2.65
C GLY A 141 14.52 -15.91 -3.67
N ARG A 142 14.12 -14.65 -3.91
CA ARG A 142 14.89 -13.75 -4.79
C ARG A 142 16.30 -13.44 -4.26
N LEU A 143 16.46 -13.40 -2.94
CA LEU A 143 17.76 -13.15 -2.32
C LEU A 143 18.67 -14.38 -2.49
N ASP A 144 18.13 -15.58 -2.31
CA ASP A 144 18.86 -16.84 -2.51
C ASP A 144 19.31 -17.02 -3.97
N ASP A 145 18.44 -16.67 -4.93
CA ASP A 145 18.77 -16.67 -6.36
C ASP A 145 19.94 -15.71 -6.66
N LEU A 146 19.89 -14.49 -6.10
CA LEU A 146 20.93 -13.47 -6.29
C LEU A 146 22.28 -13.91 -5.68
N ILE A 147 22.25 -14.50 -4.48
CA ILE A 147 23.43 -15.05 -3.82
C ILE A 147 24.03 -16.18 -4.65
N THR A 148 23.19 -17.07 -5.16
CA THR A 148 23.61 -18.21 -6.00
C THR A 148 24.23 -17.73 -7.31
N GLU A 149 23.63 -16.74 -7.96
CA GLU A 149 24.16 -16.14 -9.19
C GLU A 149 25.51 -15.47 -8.94
N PHE A 150 25.63 -14.69 -7.86
CA PHE A 150 26.87 -14.02 -7.48
C PHE A 150 27.99 -15.04 -7.16
N ALA A 151 27.70 -16.05 -6.34
CA ALA A 151 28.65 -17.11 -6.00
C ALA A 151 29.12 -17.88 -7.25
N THR A 152 28.19 -18.20 -8.16
CA THR A 152 28.50 -18.88 -9.42
C THR A 152 29.41 -18.03 -10.31
N LYS A 153 29.15 -16.72 -10.39
CA LYS A 153 29.98 -15.78 -11.18
C LYS A 153 31.38 -15.65 -10.59
N LEU A 154 31.49 -15.50 -9.27
CA LEU A 154 32.76 -15.40 -8.56
C LEU A 154 33.60 -16.68 -8.75
N MET A 155 32.99 -17.85 -8.61
CA MET A 155 33.66 -19.14 -8.82
C MET A 155 34.16 -19.32 -10.26
N LYS A 156 33.40 -18.84 -11.26
CA LYS A 156 33.84 -18.85 -12.67
C LYS A 156 35.04 -17.94 -12.90
N GLU A 157 35.05 -16.73 -12.34
CA GLU A 157 36.19 -15.81 -12.46
C GLU A 157 37.46 -16.38 -11.82
N PHE A 158 37.36 -16.93 -10.59
CA PHE A 158 38.49 -17.58 -9.93
C PHE A 158 39.03 -18.77 -10.73
N ARG A 159 38.15 -19.57 -11.34
CA ARG A 159 38.55 -20.69 -12.21
C ARG A 159 39.32 -20.19 -13.44
N LEU A 160 38.81 -19.16 -14.12
CA LEU A 160 39.48 -18.58 -15.30
C LEU A 160 40.84 -17.97 -14.96
N LEU A 161 40.94 -17.28 -13.82
CA LEU A 161 42.20 -16.77 -13.28
C LEU A 161 43.20 -17.90 -12.99
N GLY A 162 42.73 -18.99 -12.37
CA GLY A 162 43.55 -20.17 -12.09
C GLY A 162 44.07 -20.86 -13.35
N GLU A 163 43.20 -21.06 -14.35
CA GLU A 163 43.56 -21.65 -15.64
C GLU A 163 44.61 -20.78 -16.38
N SER A 164 44.45 -19.45 -16.40
CA SER A 164 45.40 -18.51 -17.00
C SER A 164 46.77 -18.49 -16.29
N LEU A 165 46.78 -18.59 -14.95
CA LEU A 165 48.02 -18.65 -14.18
C LEU A 165 48.82 -19.93 -14.46
N VAL A 166 48.11 -21.07 -14.57
CA VAL A 166 48.70 -22.36 -14.89
C VAL A 166 49.29 -22.37 -16.31
N GLU A 167 48.62 -21.77 -17.29
CA GLU A 167 49.18 -21.61 -18.64
C GLU A 167 50.45 -20.76 -18.65
N SER A 168 50.46 -19.65 -17.90
CA SER A 168 51.62 -18.76 -17.78
C SER A 168 52.83 -19.46 -17.14
N LEU A 169 52.61 -20.28 -16.11
CA LEU A 169 53.67 -21.08 -15.48
C LEU A 169 54.23 -22.17 -16.41
N LYS A 170 53.38 -22.81 -17.23
CA LYS A 170 53.82 -23.79 -18.24
C LYS A 170 54.63 -23.13 -19.35
N ALA A 171 54.29 -21.90 -19.75
CA ALA A 171 55.03 -21.15 -20.77
C ALA A 171 56.42 -20.71 -20.30
N GLY A 172 56.58 -20.36 -19.02
CA GLY A 172 57.85 -19.94 -18.42
C GLY A 172 58.84 -21.08 -18.14
N SER A 173 58.40 -22.35 -18.17
CA SER A 173 59.22 -23.51 -17.80
C SER A 173 59.89 -24.24 -18.99
N LYS A 174 60.00 -23.61 -20.17
CA LYS A 174 60.83 -24.16 -21.26
C LYS A 174 62.31 -24.06 -20.87
N PRO A 175 63.05 -25.19 -20.75
CA PRO A 175 64.49 -25.13 -20.54
C PRO A 175 65.15 -24.58 -21.82
N GLY A 176 66.07 -23.64 -21.66
CA GLY A 176 66.95 -23.23 -22.74
C GLY A 176 67.82 -24.40 -23.20
N SER A 177 67.33 -25.20 -24.14
CA SER A 177 68.14 -26.13 -24.91
C SER A 177 68.52 -25.47 -26.23
N GLY A 178 69.67 -24.81 -26.23
CA GLY A 178 70.35 -24.34 -27.43
C GLY A 178 71.83 -24.74 -27.36
N GLY A 179 72.13 -25.95 -27.81
CA GLY A 179 73.50 -26.39 -28.06
C GLY A 179 73.97 -25.99 -29.46
N SER A 180 75.16 -25.39 -29.48
CA SER A 180 76.28 -25.53 -30.45
C SER A 180 76.10 -25.33 -31.96
N SER A 181 76.88 -24.38 -32.51
CA SER A 181 77.72 -24.57 -33.73
C SER A 181 78.59 -23.33 -33.96
N VAL A 182 79.92 -23.41 -33.77
CA VAL A 182 80.98 -23.53 -34.81
C VAL A 182 82.27 -23.98 -34.11
#